data_AF-A0AA40TUV5-F1
#
_entry.id   AF-A0AA40TUV5-F1
#
_cell.length_a   1.000
_cell.length_b   1.000
_cell.length_c   1.000
_cell.angle_alpha   90.00
_cell.angle_beta   90.00
_cell.angle_gamma   90.00
#
_symmetry.space_group_name_H-M   'P 1'
#
loop_
_entity.id
_entity.type
_entity.pdbx_description
1 polymer ?
#
loop_
_entity_poly.entity_id
_entity_poly.type
_entity_poly.pdbx_seq_one_letter_code
_entity_poly.pdbx_strand_id
1 'polypeptide(L)' 'YPEQGVPFTPDKARLQYQDVNLTAADGTRLHGWWLPAKEGVPVKGTVLHLHGNGGNLSWHLGGVWWLPEQLSLIHI' A
#
# COMPACT_ATOMS: atom_id res chain seq x y z
N TYR A 1 17.06 -1.91 4.42
CA TYR A 1 16.68 -0.81 5.34
C TYR A 1 15.73 0.13 4.61
N PRO A 2 14.63 0.53 5.25
CA PRO A 2 13.74 1.51 4.67
C PRO A 2 14.34 2.91 4.73
N GLU A 3 14.08 3.72 3.70
CA GLU A 3 14.43 5.13 3.70
C GLU A 3 13.48 5.92 4.61
N GLN A 4 14.02 6.92 5.30
CA GLN A 4 13.23 7.80 6.17
C GLN A 4 12.40 8.80 5.35
N GLY A 5 11.22 9.13 5.88
CA GLY A 5 10.27 10.04 5.25
C GLY A 5 9.44 9.37 4.16
N VAL A 6 8.39 10.06 3.72
CA VAL A 6 7.47 9.60 2.67
C VAL A 6 7.47 10.69 1.59
N PRO A 7 8.36 10.63 0.58
CA PRO A 7 8.51 11.71 -0.40
C PRO A 7 7.26 11.95 -1.25
N PHE A 8 6.38 10.94 -1.35
CA PHE A 8 5.05 11.09 -1.92
C PHE A 8 4.11 9.99 -1.45
N THR A 9 2.83 10.28 -1.49
CA THR A 9 1.74 9.37 -1.13
C THR A 9 1.00 8.90 -2.39
N PRO A 10 0.06 7.94 -2.26
CA PRO A 10 -0.82 7.56 -3.37
C PRO A 10 -1.63 8.72 -3.99
N ASP A 11 -1.77 9.85 -3.30
CA ASP A 11 -2.37 11.08 -3.84
C ASP A 11 -1.72 11.53 -5.15
N LYS A 12 -0.39 11.32 -5.30
CA LYS A 12 0.33 11.70 -6.53
C LYS A 12 -0.17 10.93 -7.76
N ALA A 13 -0.72 9.73 -7.55
CA ALA A 13 -1.39 8.91 -8.55
C ALA A 13 -2.93 9.05 -8.52
N ARG A 14 -3.47 10.00 -7.72
CA ARG A 14 -4.91 10.24 -7.51
C ARG A 14 -5.65 9.01 -6.96
N LEU A 15 -4.98 8.22 -6.14
CA LEU A 15 -5.56 7.04 -5.50
C LEU A 15 -6.10 7.40 -4.12
N GLN A 16 -7.29 6.89 -3.81
CA GLN A 16 -7.80 6.85 -2.44
C GLN A 16 -6.88 5.95 -1.62
N TYR A 17 -6.49 6.38 -0.42
CA TYR A 17 -5.73 5.56 0.51
C TYR A 17 -5.94 5.99 1.95
N GLN A 18 -5.58 5.10 2.87
CA GLN A 18 -5.56 5.35 4.31
C GLN A 18 -4.30 4.74 4.90
N ASP A 19 -3.71 5.41 5.89
CA ASP A 19 -2.66 4.79 6.70
C ASP A 19 -3.23 3.65 7.54
N VAL A 20 -2.51 2.53 7.57
CA VAL A 20 -2.84 1.37 8.40
C VAL A 20 -1.63 0.91 9.18
N ASN A 21 -1.87 0.36 10.37
CA ASN A 21 -0.84 -0.31 11.15
C ASN A 21 -1.29 -1.74 11.40
N LEU A 22 -0.43 -2.69 11.04
CA LEU A 22 -0.65 -4.12 11.23
C LEU A 22 0.30 -4.61 12.31
N THR A 23 -0.17 -5.52 13.16
CA THR A 23 0.68 -6.16 14.17
C THR A 23 0.90 -7.60 13.75
N ALA A 24 2.14 -7.96 13.45
CA ALA A 24 2.53 -9.32 13.14
C ALA A 24 2.46 -10.20 14.40
N ALA A 25 2.48 -11.52 14.21
CA ALA A 25 2.35 -12.48 15.31
C ALA A 25 3.47 -12.36 16.37
N ASP A 26 4.64 -11.85 15.97
CA ASP A 26 5.78 -11.58 16.86
C ASP A 26 5.69 -10.21 17.58
N GLY A 27 4.60 -9.47 17.37
CA GLY A 27 4.40 -8.13 17.93
C GLY A 27 5.00 -7.00 17.10
N THR A 28 5.66 -7.29 15.98
CA THR A 28 6.20 -6.26 15.08
C THR A 28 5.06 -5.41 14.53
N ARG A 29 5.17 -4.09 14.69
CA ARG A 29 4.24 -3.13 14.09
C ARG A 29 4.72 -2.74 12.70
N LEU A 30 3.88 -2.96 11.70
CA LEU A 30 4.12 -2.68 10.30
C LEU A 30 3.21 -1.54 9.87
N HIS A 31 3.79 -0.45 9.39
CA HIS A 31 3.05 0.67 8.79
C HIS A 31 2.85 0.38 7.30
N GLY A 32 1.66 0.70 6.80
CA GLY A 32 1.27 0.44 5.42
C GLY A 32 0.22 1.42 4.93
N TRP A 33 -0.12 1.32 3.64
CA TRP A 33 -1.28 1.98 3.05
C TRP A 33 -2.35 0.95 2.68
N TRP A 34 -3.58 1.25 3.04
CA TRP A 34 -4.77 0.62 2.48
C TRP A 34 -5.28 1.45 1.31
N LEU A 35 -5.37 0.85 0.13
CA LEU A 35 -5.93 1.44 -1.07
C LEU A 35 -7.17 0.61 -1.46
N PRO A 36 -8.40 1.14 -1.29
CA PRO A 36 -9.59 0.42 -1.70
C PRO A 36 -9.62 0.27 -3.22
N ALA A 37 -10.28 -0.79 -3.69
CA ALA A 37 -10.65 -0.89 -5.10
C ALA A 37 -11.43 0.36 -5.54
N LYS A 38 -11.25 0.73 -6.81
CA LYS A 38 -11.89 1.89 -7.43
C LYS A 38 -13.39 1.86 -7.23
N GLU A 39 -13.95 3.01 -6.88
CA GLU A 39 -15.39 3.17 -6.69
C GLU A 39 -16.18 2.70 -7.91
N GLY A 40 -17.27 1.97 -7.66
CA GLY A 40 -18.11 1.37 -8.71
C GLY A 40 -17.56 0.08 -9.31
N VAL A 41 -16.37 -0.37 -8.94
CA VAL A 41 -15.82 -1.66 -9.39
C VAL A 41 -16.12 -2.76 -8.36
N PRO A 42 -16.76 -3.88 -8.76
CA PRO A 42 -16.92 -5.03 -7.88
C PRO A 42 -15.56 -5.57 -7.43
N VAL A 43 -15.34 -5.61 -6.11
CA VAL A 43 -14.06 -6.03 -5.53
C VAL A 43 -13.85 -7.51 -5.76
N LYS A 44 -12.80 -7.88 -6.50
CA LYS A 44 -12.45 -9.29 -6.78
C LYS A 44 -11.65 -9.95 -5.65
N GLY A 45 -11.09 -9.14 -4.75
CA GLY A 45 -10.28 -9.59 -3.64
C GLY A 45 -9.40 -8.49 -3.06
N THR A 46 -8.59 -8.86 -2.07
CA THR A 46 -7.60 -8.00 -1.43
C THR A 46 -6.20 -8.59 -1.61
N VAL A 47 -5.27 -7.77 -2.07
CA VAL A 47 -3.85 -8.12 -2.18
C VAL A 47 -3.10 -7.52 -1.00
N LEU A 48 -2.32 -8.34 -0.29
CA LEU A 48 -1.29 -7.88 0.63
C LEU A 48 0.05 -7.90 -0.11
N HIS A 49 0.61 -6.72 -0.38
CA HIS A 49 1.91 -6.57 -1.00
C HIS A 49 2.96 -6.26 0.06
N LEU A 50 3.98 -7.11 0.15
CA LEU A 50 5.12 -6.96 1.04
C LEU A 50 6.34 -6.59 0.20
N HIS A 51 6.83 -5.35 0.33
CA HIS A 51 7.96 -4.92 -0.49
C HIS A 51 9.32 -5.43 0.02
N GLY A 52 10.31 -5.44 -0.87
CA GLY A 52 11.69 -5.82 -0.56
C GLY A 52 12.52 -4.69 0.06
N ASN A 53 13.82 -4.91 0.25
CA ASN A 53 14.73 -3.85 0.67
C ASN A 53 15.00 -2.83 -0.46
N GLY A 54 15.22 -1.57 -0.10
CA GLY A 54 15.66 -0.52 -1.03
C GLY A 54 14.62 0.58 -1.24
N GLY A 55 14.27 1.28 -0.16
CA GLY A 55 13.24 2.33 -0.16
C GLY A 55 12.14 2.06 0.86
N ASN A 56 11.00 2.71 0.68
CA ASN A 56 9.82 2.63 1.55
C ASN A 56 8.55 2.56 0.67
N LEU A 57 7.37 2.72 1.28
CA LEU A 57 6.09 2.65 0.59
C LEU A 57 6.04 3.53 -0.68
N SER A 58 6.61 4.74 -0.66
CA SER A 58 6.65 5.61 -1.85
C SER A 58 7.43 4.95 -2.98
N TRP A 59 8.63 4.45 -2.68
CA TRP A 59 9.54 3.86 -3.67
C TRP A 59 8.97 2.61 -4.33
N HIS A 60 8.18 1.83 -3.61
CA HIS A 60 7.62 0.58 -4.11
C HIS A 60 6.19 0.70 -4.66
N LEU A 61 5.49 1.82 -4.42
CA LEU A 61 4.14 2.06 -4.95
C LEU A 61 4.08 1.92 -6.48
N GLY A 62 5.13 2.33 -7.22
CA GLY A 62 5.19 2.25 -8.68
C GLY A 62 5.01 0.84 -9.25
N GLY A 63 5.29 -0.22 -8.47
CA GLY A 63 5.08 -1.61 -8.90
C GLY A 63 3.63 -2.10 -8.77
N VAL A 64 2.83 -1.43 -7.92
CA VAL A 64 1.52 -1.94 -7.47
C VAL A 64 0.37 -0.93 -7.53
N TRP A 65 0.64 0.33 -7.91
CA TRP A 65 -0.36 1.41 -7.94
C TRP A 65 -1.59 1.13 -8.81
N TRP A 66 -1.48 0.21 -9.77
CA TRP A 66 -2.54 -0.17 -10.70
C TRP A 66 -3.52 -1.18 -10.10
N LEU A 67 -3.15 -1.91 -9.04
CA LEU A 67 -4.02 -2.93 -8.42
C LEU A 67 -5.37 -2.38 -7.95
N PRO A 68 -5.46 -1.19 -7.32
CA PRO A 68 -6.71 -0.49 -7.00
C PRO A 68 -7.71 -0.36 -8.15
N GLU A 69 -7.32 -0.53 -9.41
CA GLU A 69 -8.27 -0.51 -10.52
C GLU A 69 -9.30 -1.66 -10.45
N GLN A 70 -8.94 -2.81 -9.84
CA GLN A 70 -9.81 -4.00 -9.76
C GLN A 70 -9.79 -4.73 -8.42
N LEU A 71 -8.80 -4.45 -7.57
CA LEU A 71 -8.53 -5.15 -6.32
C LEU A 71 -8.32 -4.12 -5.22
N SER A 72 -8.62 -4.48 -3.98
CA SER A 72 -8.12 -3.66 -2.87
C SER A 72 -6.68 -4.06 -2.54
N LEU A 73 -5.88 -3.11 -2.05
CA LEU A 73 -4.45 -3.31 -1.81
C LEU A 73 -4.09 -2.86 -0.39
N ILE A 74 -3.44 -3.74 0.37
CA ILE A 74 -2.63 -3.36 1.53
C ILE A 74 -1.18 -3.38 1.06
N HIS A 75 -0.52 -2.22 1.07
CA HIS A 75 0.89 -2.10 0.74
C HIS A 75 1.69 -1.86 2.02
N ILE A 76 2.53 -2.84 2.39
CA ILE A 76 3.51 -2.74 3.46
C ILE A 76 4.90 -2.65 2.86
#